data_AF-A0A5P3VEY8-F1
#
_entry.id   AF-A0A5P3VEY8-F1
#
_cell.length_a   1.000
_cell.length_b   1.000
_cell.length_c   1.000
_cell.angle_alpha   90.00
_cell.angle_beta   90.00
_cell.angle_gamma   90.00
#
_symmetry.space_group_name_H-M   'P 1'
#
loop_
_entity.id
_entity.type
_entity.pdbx_description
1 polymer ?
#
loop_
_entity_poly.entity_id
_entity_poly.type
_entity_poly.pdbx_seq_one_letter_code
_entity_poly.pdbx_strand_id
1 'polypeptide(L)' 'MNMTRIIHDHTGQTIAIPAELAYANEDLTLQIERIGDELRIWSSSSHLAGLLAVFTSFPPDFLIEGRGDQTESKRTF' A
#
# COMPACT_ATOMS: atom_id res chain seq x y z
N MET A 1 -24.35 7.72 4.60
CA MET A 1 -23.73 7.67 5.94
C MET A 1 -23.95 6.27 6.46
N ASN A 2 -22.90 5.48 6.61
CA ASN A 2 -23.01 4.11 7.09
C ASN A 2 -22.64 4.13 8.58
N MET A 3 -23.61 3.82 9.44
CA MET A 3 -23.38 3.73 10.87
C MET A 3 -22.91 2.32 11.21
N THR A 4 -21.83 2.24 11.97
CA THR A 4 -21.28 0.98 12.48
C THR A 4 -21.14 1.08 14.00
N ARG A 5 -21.17 -0.06 14.67
CA ARG A 5 -21.06 -0.15 16.12
C ARG A 5 -19.65 -0.62 16.46
N ILE A 6 -19.11 -0.02 17.52
CA ILE A 6 -17.90 -0.50 18.18
C ILE A 6 -18.15 -1.85 18.84
N ILE A 7 -17.28 -2.80 18.56
CA ILE A 7 -17.20 -4.08 19.24
C ILE A 7 -16.00 -4.01 20.20
N HIS A 8 -16.20 -4.41 21.44
CA HIS A 8 -15.12 -4.50 22.41
C HIS A 8 -14.58 -5.92 22.42
N ASP A 9 -13.26 -6.04 22.27
CA ASP A 9 -12.55 -7.27 22.54
C ASP A 9 -11.65 -7.09 23.79
N HIS A 10 -11.09 -8.19 24.28
CA HIS A 10 -10.21 -8.24 25.45
C HIS A 10 -8.88 -7.46 25.32
N THR A 11 -8.50 -7.02 24.14
CA THR A 11 -7.21 -6.40 23.81
C THR A 11 -7.35 -5.00 23.24
N GLY A 12 -8.57 -4.57 22.87
CA GLY A 12 -8.81 -3.30 22.23
C GLY A 12 -10.25 -3.08 21.74
N GLN A 13 -10.38 -2.12 20.83
CA GLN A 13 -11.64 -1.72 20.23
C GLN A 13 -11.63 -2.08 18.74
N THR A 14 -12.65 -2.80 18.29
CA THR A 14 -12.82 -3.22 16.90
C THR A 14 -14.00 -2.48 16.27
N ILE A 15 -13.84 -1.96 15.05
CA ILE A 15 -14.91 -1.31 14.28
C ILE A 15 -15.24 -2.22 13.08
N ALA A 16 -16.52 -2.61 12.96
CA ALA A 16 -16.97 -3.34 11.79
C ALA A 16 -17.02 -2.41 10.57
N ILE A 17 -16.24 -2.71 9.53
CA ILE A 17 -16.30 -1.98 8.24
C ILE A 17 -17.41 -2.62 7.40
N PRO A 18 -18.46 -1.87 7.01
CA PRO A 18 -19.51 -2.37 6.12
C PRO A 18 -18.94 -2.90 4.81
N ALA A 19 -19.58 -3.91 4.21
CA ALA A 19 -19.09 -4.56 2.99
C ALA A 19 -18.91 -3.56 1.83
N GLU A 20 -19.71 -2.49 1.77
CA GLU A 20 -19.58 -1.45 0.74
C GLU A 20 -18.33 -0.57 0.90
N LEU A 21 -17.70 -0.59 2.09
CA LEU A 21 -16.50 0.17 2.45
C LEU A 21 -15.29 -0.74 2.71
N ALA A 22 -15.45 -2.06 2.63
CA ALA A 22 -14.39 -3.02 2.88
C ALA A 22 -13.27 -2.89 1.85
N TYR A 23 -12.01 -3.04 2.30
CA TYR A 23 -10.88 -3.11 1.39
C TYR A 23 -10.95 -4.39 0.55
N ALA A 24 -10.52 -4.32 -0.71
CA ALA A 24 -10.50 -5.47 -1.61
C ALA A 24 -9.43 -6.52 -1.24
N ASN A 25 -8.40 -6.11 -0.48
CA ASN A 25 -7.32 -6.98 -0.03
C ASN A 25 -7.37 -7.10 1.51
N GLU A 26 -7.35 -8.33 2.01
CA GLU A 26 -7.42 -8.64 3.44
C GLU A 26 -6.04 -8.53 4.13
N ASP A 27 -4.94 -8.71 3.39
CA ASP A 27 -3.57 -8.57 3.89
C ASP A 27 -3.06 -7.12 3.79
N LEU A 28 -3.83 -6.19 4.40
CA LEU A 28 -3.51 -4.76 4.39
C LEU A 28 -3.11 -4.28 5.78
N THR A 29 -1.95 -3.63 5.89
CA THR A 29 -1.60 -2.86 7.08
C THR A 29 -2.26 -1.48 7.00
N LEU A 30 -2.94 -1.07 8.07
CA LEU A 30 -3.59 0.23 8.16
C LEU A 30 -2.84 1.14 9.13
N GLN A 31 -2.77 2.41 8.79
CA GLN A 31 -2.40 3.47 9.72
C GLN A 31 -3.67 4.08 10.30
N ILE A 32 -3.60 4.45 11.58
CA ILE A 32 -4.70 5.08 12.30
C ILE A 32 -4.16 6.29 13.08
N GLU A 33 -4.86 7.42 12.97
CA GLU A 33 -4.57 8.65 13.70
C GLU A 33 -5.86 9.27 14.24
N ARG A 34 -5.76 9.88 15.42
CA ARG A 34 -6.85 10.65 16.01
C ARG A 34 -6.66 12.13 15.77
N ILE A 35 -7.66 12.78 15.18
CA ILE A 35 -7.68 14.23 14.95
C ILE A 35 -8.93 14.80 15.60
N GLY A 36 -8.77 15.44 16.76
CA GLY A 36 -9.91 15.89 17.56
C GLY A 36 -10.78 14.69 17.93
N ASP A 37 -12.04 14.70 17.49
CA ASP A 37 -13.01 13.62 17.72
C ASP A 37 -13.09 12.59 16.58
N GLU A 38 -12.30 12.76 15.53
CA GLU A 38 -12.25 11.86 14.38
C GLU A 38 -11.13 10.83 14.52
N LEU A 39 -11.40 9.59 14.09
CA LEU A 39 -10.37 8.60 13.78
C LEU A 39 -10.23 8.52 12.26
N ARG A 40 -9.04 8.83 11.76
CA ARG A 40 -8.71 8.65 10.34
C ARG A 40 -7.94 7.35 10.19
N ILE A 41 -8.43 6.52 9.28
CA ILE A 41 -7.84 5.22 8.96
C ILE A 41 -7.53 5.24 7.47
N TRP A 42 -6.30 4.91 7.11
CA TRP A 42 -5.87 4.81 5.71
C TRP A 42 -4.97 3.62 5.51
N SER A 43 -4.90 3.13 4.28
CA SER A 43 -3.96 2.09 3.93
C SER A 43 -2.55 2.59 4.19
N SER A 44 -1.76 1.80 4.92
CA SER A 44 -0.31 1.93 4.87
C SER A 44 0.10 1.37 3.52
N SER A 45 -0.20 2.10 2.43
CA SER A 45 0.53 1.92 1.20
C SER A 45 1.98 1.98 1.60
N SER A 46 2.79 1.00 1.19
CA SER A 46 4.24 1.10 1.27
C SER A 46 4.57 2.40 0.55
N HIS A 47 4.62 3.50 1.31
CA HIS A 47 5.04 4.75 0.77
C HIS A 47 6.36 4.38 0.14
N LEU A 48 6.50 4.75 -1.13
CA LEU A 48 7.76 4.75 -1.83
C LEU A 48 8.70 5.79 -1.18
N ALA A 49 8.65 5.92 0.16
CA ALA A 49 9.53 6.66 1.02
C ALA A 49 10.91 6.06 0.82
N GLY A 50 11.82 6.89 0.33
CA GLY A 50 13.14 6.44 -0.12
C GLY A 50 13.20 6.00 -1.58
N LEU A 51 12.09 5.84 -2.31
CA LEU A 51 12.15 5.53 -3.75
C LEU A 51 12.80 6.66 -4.55
N LEU A 52 12.55 7.92 -4.18
CA LEU A 52 13.28 9.04 -4.77
C LEU A 52 14.78 8.93 -4.48
N ALA A 53 15.18 8.48 -3.28
CA ALA A 53 16.59 8.24 -2.96
C ALA A 53 17.18 7.11 -3.82
N VAL A 54 16.42 6.06 -4.08
CA VAL A 54 16.78 4.98 -5.01
C VAL A 54 16.90 5.50 -6.44
N PHE A 55 16.00 6.38 -6.89
CA PHE A 55 16.13 6.98 -8.23
C PHE A 55 17.33 7.92 -8.34
N THR A 56 17.69 8.65 -7.28
CA THR A 56 18.88 9.51 -7.27
C THR A 56 20.19 8.75 -7.16
N SER A 57 20.19 7.47 -6.78
CA SER A 57 21.41 6.67 -6.73
C SER A 57 21.84 6.16 -8.12
N PHE A 58 20.95 6.20 -9.11
CA PHE A 58 21.32 5.91 -10.50
C PHE A 58 22.18 7.04 -11.07
N PRO A 59 23.28 6.72 -11.77
CA PRO A 59 24.09 7.73 -12.44
C PRO A 59 23.33 8.39 -13.61
N PRO A 60 23.73 9.60 -14.05
CA PRO A 60 23.01 10.36 -15.07
C PRO A 60 22.90 9.66 -16.43
N ASP A 61 23.78 8.70 -16.69
CA ASP A 61 23.85 7.88 -17.90
C ASP A 61 23.09 6.56 -17.80
N PHE A 62 22.48 6.28 -16.65
CA PHE A 62 21.71 5.06 -16.43
C PHE A 62 20.55 4.97 -17.44
N LEU A 63 20.55 3.90 -18.24
CA LEU A 63 19.56 3.63 -19.31
C LEU A 63 19.52 4.64 -20.47
N ILE A 64 20.56 5.46 -20.70
CA ILE A 64 20.62 6.34 -21.88
C ILE A 64 20.42 5.58 -23.20
N GLU A 65 20.94 4.36 -23.31
CA GLU A 65 20.83 3.52 -24.52
C GLU A 65 19.55 2.67 -24.56
N GLY A 66 18.67 2.81 -23.57
CA GLY A 66 17.46 1.99 -23.43
C GLY A 66 17.76 0.56 -22.97
N ARG A 67 16.78 -0.34 -23.10
CA ARG A 67 16.85 -1.71 -22.57
C ARG A 67 17.53 -2.72 -23.53
N GLY A 68 18.00 -2.25 -24.70
CA GLY A 68 18.51 -3.08 -25.78
C GLY A 68 17.47 -4.04 -26.37
N ASP A 69 17.85 -4.77 -27.43
CA ASP A 69 17.05 -5.89 -27.93
C ASP A 69 17.17 -7.10 -27.01
N GLN A 70 16.04 -7.52 -26.45
CA GLN A 70 15.95 -8.71 -25.59
C GLN A 70 15.42 -9.87 -26.44
N THR A 71 16.31 -10.74 -26.92
CA THR A 71 15.91 -11.97 -27.63
C THR A 71 15.72 -13.10 -26.64
N GLU A 72 14.47 -13.30 -26.19
CA GLU A 72 14.10 -14.51 -25.48
C GLU A 72 14.14 -15.70 -26.45
N SER A 73 15.10 -16.60 -26.25
CA SER A 73 15.21 -17.80 -27.08
C SER A 73 14.14 -18.81 -26.66
N LYS A 74 13.33 -19.25 -27.63
CA LYS A 74 12.30 -20.26 -27.42
C LYS A 74 12.94 -21.53 -26.84
N ARG A 75 12.57 -21.88 -25.60
CA ARG A 75 12.94 -23.16 -25.01
C ARG A 75 12.16 -24.28 -25.70
N THR A 76 12.87 -25.25 -26.26
CA THR A 76 12.29 -26.49 -26.80
C THR A 76 12.29 -27.53 -25.69
N PHE A 77 11.13 -28.11 -25.40
CA PHE A 77 10.94 -29.23 -24.46
C PHE A 77 11.08 -30.57 -25.18
#